data_AF-A0A956W3E4-F1
#
_entry.id   AF-A0A956W3E4-F1
#
_cell.length_a   1.000
_cell.length_b   1.000
_cell.length_c   1.000
_cell.angle_alpha   90.00
_cell.angle_beta   90.00
_cell.angle_gamma   90.00
#
_symmetry.space_group_name_H-M   'P 1'
#
loop_
_entity.id
_entity.type
_entity.pdbx_description
1 polymer ?
#
loop_
_entity_poly.entity_id
_entity_poly.type
_entity_poly.pdbx_seq_one_letter_code
_entity_poly.pdbx_strand_id
1 'polypeptide(L)'
;DILVGEATNELVSTRPLLLRPALPRFLRVGDQVHLRVLVRNATDASTTATVGIEASGLRLGDQSDRTVNVGAGQSVVLAWPALAFEEGTATVTFDGRATNGTEDAVQIEFPVHLDVSPEAVATNGVVTGAPALEAIYLPEFAILEGGALDISVQPTLVGSIASELPSFFPRWDEYESAVGISSRAIAISAVLRATPEGAPAGLATSSRLRSDIATLLGRQRSDGGWAWCDPRCDTSPLVTAWAILALGEASHTGIQVDESSVQRADSYLAGHMNRVVDLESPIAPGERAMYLYALAVAGRGETHEPEMRAVFEQYRAQLEPSGKAYLLLALHETGATNDDTYVERLLNDLAS
;
A
#
# COMPACT_ATOMS: atom_id res chain seq x y z
N ASP A 1 -13.83 49.02 7.81
CA ASP A 1 -14.87 47.99 7.83
C ASP A 1 -15.24 47.54 6.44
N ILE A 2 -14.91 46.31 6.11
CA ILE A 2 -15.42 45.64 4.91
C ILE A 2 -16.53 44.71 5.39
N LEU A 3 -17.77 45.08 5.06
CA LEU A 3 -18.95 44.26 5.32
C LEU A 3 -19.01 43.18 4.23
N VAL A 4 -18.90 41.91 4.64
CA VAL A 4 -19.10 40.75 3.77
C VAL A 4 -20.50 40.18 4.02
N GLY A 5 -21.12 39.64 2.97
CA GLY A 5 -22.46 39.04 3.03
C GLY A 5 -22.56 37.83 2.11
N GLU A 6 -23.34 36.85 2.54
CA GLU A 6 -23.65 35.62 1.81
C GLU A 6 -25.17 35.47 1.71
N ALA A 7 -25.65 34.96 0.58
CA ALA A 7 -27.05 34.60 0.40
C ALA A 7 -27.13 33.29 -0.39
N THR A 8 -28.07 32.44 -0.01
CA THR A 8 -28.38 31.19 -0.70
C THR A 8 -29.82 31.24 -1.18
N ASN A 9 -30.04 30.84 -2.43
CA ASN A 9 -31.37 30.65 -3.01
C ASN A 9 -31.49 29.22 -3.51
N GLU A 10 -32.67 28.62 -3.36
CA GLU A 10 -32.99 27.29 -3.85
C GLU A 10 -33.92 27.37 -5.06
N LEU A 11 -33.60 26.61 -6.11
CA LEU A 11 -34.44 26.41 -7.29
C LEU A 11 -34.70 24.92 -7.46
N VAL A 12 -35.98 24.52 -7.43
CA VAL A 12 -36.37 23.12 -7.64
C VAL A 12 -36.52 22.84 -9.13
N SER A 13 -35.70 21.92 -9.64
CA SER A 13 -35.82 21.38 -11.00
C SER A 13 -36.47 20.00 -10.95
N THR A 14 -37.64 19.85 -11.57
CA THR A 14 -38.39 18.58 -11.57
C THR A 14 -39.21 18.42 -12.84
N ARG A 15 -39.41 17.17 -13.27
CA ARG A 15 -40.30 16.81 -14.38
C ARG A 15 -41.63 16.28 -13.84
N PRO A 16 -42.75 16.44 -14.56
CA PRO A 16 -44.06 15.90 -14.17
C PRO A 16 -44.05 14.37 -13.96
N LEU A 17 -43.36 13.64 -14.82
CA LEU A 17 -42.94 12.25 -14.61
C LEU A 17 -41.43 12.28 -14.42
N LEU A 18 -40.92 11.66 -13.36
CA LEU A 18 -39.49 11.63 -13.07
C LEU A 18 -39.05 10.19 -12.80
N LEU A 19 -38.06 9.74 -13.57
CA LEU A 19 -37.36 8.48 -13.36
C LEU A 19 -36.08 8.74 -12.57
N ARG A 20 -35.96 8.11 -11.40
CA ARG A 20 -34.75 8.17 -10.59
C ARG A 20 -34.15 6.78 -10.43
N PRO A 21 -33.07 6.45 -11.17
CA PRO A 21 -32.41 5.16 -11.04
C PRO A 21 -31.86 4.94 -9.63
N ALA A 22 -31.97 3.72 -9.15
CA ALA A 22 -31.41 3.25 -7.89
C ALA A 22 -30.47 2.08 -8.19
N LEU A 23 -29.38 2.39 -8.89
CA LEU A 23 -28.42 1.42 -9.39
C LEU A 23 -27.18 1.34 -8.48
N PRO A 24 -26.47 0.20 -8.45
CA PRO A 24 -25.15 0.10 -7.83
C PRO A 24 -24.15 1.08 -8.45
N ARG A 25 -23.10 1.43 -7.69
CA ARG A 25 -21.99 2.26 -8.20
C ARG A 25 -21.01 1.47 -9.07
N PHE A 26 -20.96 0.16 -8.89
CA PHE A 26 -20.19 -0.80 -9.68
C PHE A 26 -20.81 -2.20 -9.48
N LEU A 27 -20.45 -3.15 -10.34
CA LEU A 27 -20.71 -4.57 -10.18
C LEU A 27 -19.42 -5.38 -10.32
N ARG A 28 -19.47 -6.66 -9.96
CA ARG A 28 -18.46 -7.65 -10.33
C ARG A 28 -19.01 -8.65 -11.35
N VAL A 29 -18.13 -9.21 -12.17
CA VAL A 29 -18.49 -10.33 -13.05
C VAL A 29 -19.06 -11.48 -12.21
N GLY A 30 -20.26 -11.96 -12.57
CA GLY A 30 -21.03 -12.97 -11.85
C GLY A 30 -22.12 -12.41 -10.94
N ASP A 31 -22.14 -11.10 -10.66
CA ASP A 31 -23.18 -10.49 -9.82
C ASP A 31 -24.57 -10.61 -10.46
N GLN A 32 -25.54 -11.07 -9.66
CA GLN A 32 -26.96 -11.06 -10.01
C GLN A 32 -27.65 -9.94 -9.23
N VAL A 33 -28.20 -8.96 -9.94
CA VAL A 33 -28.77 -7.76 -9.33
C VAL A 33 -30.16 -7.47 -9.88
N HIS A 34 -30.89 -6.62 -9.16
CA HIS A 34 -32.12 -6.03 -9.66
C HIS A 34 -31.85 -4.56 -9.99
N LEU A 35 -31.88 -4.21 -11.27
CA LEU A 35 -31.78 -2.84 -11.75
C LEU A 35 -33.08 -2.13 -11.44
N ARG A 36 -33.04 -1.14 -10.54
CA ARG A 36 -34.23 -0.49 -10.00
C ARG A 36 -34.32 0.96 -10.47
N VAL A 37 -35.55 1.41 -10.69
CA VAL A 37 -35.88 2.81 -10.96
C VAL A 37 -37.09 3.21 -10.13
N LEU A 38 -37.01 4.37 -9.51
CA LEU A 38 -38.14 5.01 -8.84
C LEU A 38 -38.87 5.87 -9.87
N VAL A 39 -40.12 5.52 -10.15
CA VAL A 39 -41.03 6.27 -11.01
C VAL A 39 -41.85 7.21 -10.13
N ARG A 40 -41.65 8.52 -10.28
CA ARG A 40 -42.38 9.54 -9.52
C ARG A 40 -43.35 10.28 -10.42
N ASN A 41 -44.61 10.35 -9.99
CA ASN A 41 -45.61 11.25 -10.55
C ASN A 41 -45.64 12.52 -9.71
N ALA A 42 -45.16 13.63 -10.24
CA ALA A 42 -45.14 14.93 -9.57
C ALA A 42 -46.40 15.77 -9.87
N THR A 43 -47.39 15.21 -10.58
CA THR A 43 -48.66 15.90 -10.89
C THR A 43 -49.71 15.68 -9.81
N ASP A 44 -50.79 16.47 -9.88
CA ASP A 44 -51.90 16.45 -8.93
C ASP A 44 -52.97 15.38 -9.25
N ALA A 45 -52.75 14.56 -10.28
CA ALA A 45 -53.67 13.49 -10.69
C ALA A 45 -52.94 12.14 -10.82
N SER A 46 -53.66 11.05 -10.55
CA SER A 46 -53.13 9.69 -10.79
C SER A 46 -52.87 9.48 -12.29
N THR A 47 -51.79 8.80 -12.62
CA THR A 47 -51.46 8.44 -14.01
C THR A 47 -50.92 7.02 -14.10
N THR A 48 -51.15 6.35 -15.23
CA THR A 48 -50.55 5.06 -15.53
C THR A 48 -49.27 5.30 -16.33
N ALA A 49 -48.15 4.82 -15.82
CA ALA A 49 -46.84 4.91 -16.49
C ALA A 49 -46.40 3.53 -16.98
N THR A 50 -45.90 3.46 -18.21
CA THR A 50 -45.19 2.30 -18.77
C THR A 50 -43.72 2.64 -18.83
N VAL A 51 -42.88 1.78 -18.25
CA VAL A 51 -41.43 1.97 -18.21
C VAL A 51 -40.74 0.76 -18.84
N GLY A 52 -39.85 1.02 -19.78
CA GLY A 52 -38.95 0.05 -20.41
C GLY A 52 -37.52 0.19 -19.88
N ILE A 53 -36.72 -0.84 -20.13
CA ILE A 53 -35.30 -0.88 -19.78
C ILE A 53 -34.47 -1.40 -20.97
N GLU A 54 -33.34 -0.75 -21.24
CA GLU A 54 -32.29 -1.24 -22.12
C GLU A 54 -30.98 -1.30 -21.34
N ALA A 55 -30.16 -2.32 -21.60
CA ALA A 55 -28.86 -2.44 -20.97
C ALA A 55 -27.81 -3.03 -21.94
N SER A 56 -26.60 -2.48 -21.90
CA SER A 56 -25.39 -3.04 -22.52
C SER A 56 -24.35 -3.36 -21.44
N GLY A 57 -23.51 -4.37 -21.67
CA GLY A 57 -22.57 -4.89 -20.66
C GLY A 57 -23.23 -5.70 -19.54
N LEU A 58 -24.55 -5.90 -19.60
CA LEU A 58 -25.34 -6.72 -18.67
C LEU A 58 -26.32 -7.61 -19.42
N ARG A 59 -26.61 -8.78 -18.86
CA ARG A 59 -27.66 -9.67 -19.36
C ARG A 59 -28.93 -9.49 -18.56
N LEU A 60 -29.95 -8.88 -19.16
CA LEU A 60 -31.28 -8.75 -18.55
C LEU A 60 -31.98 -10.12 -18.51
N GLY A 61 -32.54 -10.48 -17.36
CA GLY A 61 -33.33 -11.71 -17.18
C GLY A 61 -34.76 -11.59 -17.68
N ASP A 62 -35.27 -10.36 -17.80
CA ASP A 62 -36.55 -10.01 -18.40
C ASP A 62 -36.43 -8.59 -18.97
N GLN A 63 -36.92 -8.36 -20.19
CA GLN A 63 -36.90 -7.06 -20.88
C GLN A 63 -38.30 -6.48 -21.09
N SER A 64 -39.34 -7.12 -20.54
CA SER A 64 -40.70 -6.64 -20.70
C SER A 64 -40.91 -5.30 -20.01
N ASP A 65 -41.62 -4.41 -20.71
CA ASP A 65 -42.11 -3.16 -20.15
C ASP A 65 -42.98 -3.43 -18.93
N ARG A 66 -42.87 -2.54 -17.95
CA ARG A 66 -43.66 -2.59 -16.72
C ARG A 66 -44.63 -1.42 -16.70
N THR A 67 -45.91 -1.73 -16.65
CA THR A 67 -46.98 -0.72 -16.50
C THR A 67 -47.44 -0.65 -15.05
N VAL A 68 -47.52 0.55 -14.50
CA VAL A 68 -47.89 0.79 -13.10
C VAL A 68 -48.74 2.04 -12.95
N ASN A 69 -49.73 1.99 -12.06
CA ASN A 69 -50.49 3.19 -11.67
C ASN A 69 -49.72 3.92 -10.57
N VAL A 70 -49.42 5.21 -10.79
CA VAL A 70 -48.73 6.07 -9.83
C VAL A 70 -49.67 7.20 -9.44
N GLY A 71 -50.10 7.20 -8.18
CA GLY A 71 -50.96 8.24 -7.62
C GLY A 71 -50.32 9.63 -7.68
N ALA A 72 -51.15 10.67 -7.51
CA ALA A 72 -50.69 12.06 -7.46
C ALA A 72 -49.62 12.27 -6.37
N GLY A 73 -48.49 12.86 -6.73
CA GLY A 73 -47.35 13.06 -5.83
C GLY A 73 -46.66 11.78 -5.32
N GLN A 74 -47.07 10.59 -5.77
CA GLN A 74 -46.54 9.31 -5.29
C GLN A 74 -45.35 8.83 -6.12
N SER A 75 -44.68 7.79 -5.61
CA SER A 75 -43.62 7.11 -6.34
C SER A 75 -43.73 5.60 -6.19
N VAL A 76 -43.40 4.86 -7.25
CA VAL A 76 -43.37 3.40 -7.26
C VAL A 76 -42.03 2.92 -7.80
N VAL A 77 -41.48 1.87 -7.20
CA VAL A 77 -40.22 1.27 -7.64
C VAL A 77 -40.51 0.12 -8.59
N LEU A 78 -39.84 0.13 -9.74
CA LEU A 78 -39.81 -0.97 -10.69
C LEU A 78 -38.42 -1.61 -10.68
N ALA A 79 -38.34 -2.90 -11.02
CA ALA A 79 -37.12 -3.68 -10.92
C ALA A 79 -37.03 -4.71 -12.05
N TRP A 80 -35.84 -4.88 -12.61
CA TRP A 80 -35.52 -5.92 -13.60
C TRP A 80 -34.30 -6.73 -13.15
N PRO A 81 -34.37 -8.07 -13.14
CA PRO A 81 -33.20 -8.89 -12.84
C PRO A 81 -32.16 -8.76 -13.96
N ALA A 82 -30.88 -8.70 -13.59
CA ALA A 82 -29.76 -8.62 -14.50
C ALA A 82 -28.55 -9.40 -13.96
N LEU A 83 -27.73 -9.93 -14.87
CA LEU A 83 -26.46 -10.59 -14.59
C LEU A 83 -25.32 -9.78 -15.22
N ALA A 84 -24.31 -9.44 -14.43
CA ALA A 84 -23.05 -8.94 -14.94
C ALA A 84 -22.19 -10.14 -15.39
N PHE A 85 -21.77 -10.18 -16.64
CA PHE A 85 -21.14 -11.38 -17.22
C PHE A 85 -19.75 -11.13 -17.84
N GLU A 86 -19.37 -9.87 -18.03
CA GLU A 86 -18.08 -9.46 -18.60
C GLU A 86 -17.56 -8.21 -17.89
N GLU A 87 -16.25 -8.05 -17.86
CA GLU A 87 -15.60 -6.85 -17.35
C GLU A 87 -15.81 -5.68 -18.32
N GLY A 88 -15.96 -4.46 -17.81
CA GLY A 88 -16.05 -3.25 -18.64
C GLY A 88 -17.00 -2.22 -18.06
N THR A 89 -17.72 -1.52 -18.95
CA THR A 89 -18.71 -0.50 -18.58
C THR A 89 -20.11 -1.01 -18.89
N ALA A 90 -20.97 -1.04 -17.87
CA ALA A 90 -22.39 -1.28 -18.04
C ALA A 90 -23.11 0.05 -18.28
N THR A 91 -23.99 0.07 -19.29
CA THR A 91 -24.87 1.21 -19.58
C THR A 91 -26.31 0.75 -19.40
N VAL A 92 -27.08 1.48 -18.60
CA VAL A 92 -28.50 1.17 -18.33
C VAL A 92 -29.34 2.39 -18.64
N THR A 93 -30.34 2.21 -19.49
CA THR A 93 -31.30 3.24 -19.89
C THR A 93 -32.69 2.84 -19.47
N PHE A 94 -33.41 3.75 -18.81
CA PHE A 94 -34.85 3.64 -18.55
C PHE A 94 -35.59 4.68 -19.38
N ASP A 95 -36.64 4.26 -20.10
CA ASP A 95 -37.60 5.13 -20.81
C ASP A 95 -38.97 4.97 -20.17
N GLY A 96 -39.63 6.08 -19.84
CA GLY A 96 -40.92 6.08 -19.17
C GLY A 96 -41.91 7.01 -19.82
N ARG A 97 -43.11 6.50 -20.12
CA ARG A 97 -44.21 7.27 -20.72
C ARG A 97 -45.48 7.06 -19.93
N ALA A 98 -46.16 8.16 -19.63
CA ALA A 98 -47.42 8.13 -18.90
C ALA A 98 -48.63 8.48 -19.78
N THR A 99 -49.80 7.97 -19.41
CA THR A 99 -51.06 8.14 -20.18
C THR A 99 -51.52 9.59 -20.32
N ASN A 100 -51.05 10.47 -19.45
CA ASN A 100 -51.28 11.92 -19.51
C ASN A 100 -50.30 12.66 -20.47
N GLY A 101 -49.48 11.93 -21.23
CA GLY A 101 -48.55 12.47 -22.22
C GLY A 101 -47.21 12.94 -21.66
N THR A 102 -46.94 12.76 -20.37
CA THR A 102 -45.64 13.10 -19.77
C THR A 102 -44.64 11.95 -19.93
N GLU A 103 -43.38 12.28 -20.18
CA GLU A 103 -42.31 11.31 -20.43
C GLU A 103 -40.99 11.73 -19.77
N ASP A 104 -40.17 10.73 -19.47
CA ASP A 104 -38.81 10.93 -18.95
C ASP A 104 -37.93 9.74 -19.32
N ALA A 105 -36.63 10.02 -19.53
CA ALA A 105 -35.65 9.00 -19.87
C ALA A 105 -34.32 9.33 -19.19
N VAL A 106 -33.63 8.29 -18.72
CA VAL A 106 -32.38 8.43 -17.98
C VAL A 106 -31.44 7.28 -18.31
N GLN A 107 -30.20 7.62 -18.62
CA GLN A 107 -29.12 6.68 -18.88
C GLN A 107 -28.03 6.86 -17.81
N ILE A 108 -27.54 5.75 -17.26
CA ILE A 108 -26.46 5.72 -16.28
C ILE A 108 -25.42 4.70 -16.71
N GLU A 109 -24.16 5.06 -16.52
CA GLU A 109 -23.02 4.18 -16.76
C GLU A 109 -22.28 3.90 -15.46
N PHE A 110 -21.84 2.66 -15.27
CA PHE A 110 -21.03 2.26 -14.11
C PHE A 110 -20.13 1.06 -14.47
N PRO A 111 -18.98 0.90 -13.79
CA PRO A 111 -18.04 -0.16 -14.09
C PRO A 111 -18.51 -1.54 -13.60
N VAL A 112 -18.14 -2.57 -14.35
CA VAL A 112 -18.17 -3.98 -13.96
C VAL A 112 -16.72 -4.44 -13.83
N HIS A 113 -16.30 -4.81 -12.62
CA HIS A 113 -14.96 -5.27 -12.34
C HIS A 113 -14.85 -6.79 -12.41
N LEU A 114 -13.72 -7.30 -12.88
CA LEU A 114 -13.34 -8.69 -12.69
C LEU A 114 -12.53 -8.79 -11.40
N ASP A 115 -13.04 -9.52 -10.40
CA ASP A 115 -12.35 -9.70 -9.12
C ASP A 115 -11.35 -10.85 -9.24
N VAL A 116 -10.18 -10.54 -9.77
CA VAL A 116 -9.05 -11.45 -9.88
C VAL A 116 -7.85 -10.87 -9.16
N SER A 117 -7.13 -11.74 -8.47
CA SER A 117 -5.82 -11.40 -7.90
C SER A 117 -4.76 -11.90 -8.87
N PRO A 118 -3.88 -11.03 -9.41
CA PRO A 118 -2.76 -11.50 -10.21
C PRO A 118 -1.85 -12.34 -9.31
N GLU A 119 -1.51 -13.54 -9.77
CA GLU A 119 -0.55 -14.41 -9.09
C GLU A 119 0.77 -14.37 -9.87
N ALA A 120 1.85 -14.02 -9.19
CA ALA A 120 3.19 -13.96 -9.76
C ALA A 120 4.07 -14.99 -9.07
N VAL A 121 4.78 -15.78 -9.87
CA VAL A 121 5.83 -16.69 -9.41
C VAL A 121 7.15 -16.21 -10.00
N ALA A 122 8.16 -16.09 -9.16
CA ALA A 122 9.50 -15.68 -9.58
C ALA A 122 10.51 -16.75 -9.21
N THR A 123 11.29 -17.19 -10.19
CA THR A 123 12.47 -18.02 -9.99
C THR A 123 13.71 -17.20 -10.29
N ASN A 124 14.75 -17.32 -9.46
CA ASN A 124 16.05 -16.70 -9.69
C ASN A 124 17.17 -17.75 -9.64
N GLY A 125 18.31 -17.41 -10.23
CA GLY A 125 19.46 -18.30 -10.28
C GLY A 125 20.69 -17.64 -10.89
N VAL A 126 21.84 -18.30 -10.72
CA VAL A 126 23.11 -17.86 -11.30
C VAL A 126 23.56 -18.89 -12.34
N VAL A 127 23.85 -18.41 -13.55
CA VAL A 127 24.33 -19.23 -14.66
C VAL A 127 25.81 -18.93 -14.89
N THR A 128 26.70 -19.87 -14.58
CA THR A 128 28.17 -19.69 -14.68
C THR A 128 28.82 -20.45 -15.84
N GLY A 129 28.08 -21.26 -16.60
CA GLY A 129 28.62 -21.93 -17.80
C GLY A 129 27.72 -23.00 -18.44
N ALA A 130 26.94 -23.75 -17.66
CA ALA A 130 25.98 -24.71 -18.18
C ALA A 130 24.60 -24.04 -18.43
N PRO A 131 23.84 -24.45 -19.46
CA PRO A 131 22.50 -23.92 -19.66
C PRO A 131 21.58 -24.31 -18.48
N ALA A 132 20.73 -23.37 -18.07
CA ALA A 132 19.66 -23.60 -17.11
C ALA A 132 18.33 -23.80 -17.85
N LEU A 133 17.50 -24.72 -17.35
CA LEU A 133 16.14 -24.96 -17.84
C LEU A 133 15.17 -24.67 -16.70
N GLU A 134 14.21 -23.77 -16.96
CA GLU A 134 13.13 -23.45 -16.04
C GLU A 134 11.79 -23.78 -16.70
N ALA A 135 10.94 -24.52 -16.00
CA ALA A 135 9.61 -24.90 -16.48
C ALA A 135 8.55 -24.03 -15.81
N ILE A 136 7.66 -23.44 -16.63
CA ILE A 136 6.56 -22.59 -16.14
C ILE A 136 5.29 -23.42 -16.15
N TYR A 137 4.65 -23.52 -14.98
CA TYR A 137 3.37 -24.20 -14.82
C TYR A 137 2.29 -23.15 -14.55
N LEU A 138 1.30 -23.09 -15.44
CA LEU A 138 0.13 -22.24 -15.26
C LEU A 138 -1.01 -23.08 -14.66
N PRO A 139 -1.67 -22.63 -13.59
CA PRO A 139 -2.85 -23.31 -13.06
C PRO A 139 -3.94 -23.43 -14.13
N GLU A 140 -4.67 -24.56 -14.16
CA GLU A 140 -5.72 -24.79 -15.16
C GLU A 140 -6.86 -23.76 -15.12
N PHE A 141 -7.08 -23.12 -13.97
CA PHE A 141 -8.10 -22.09 -13.77
C PHE A 141 -7.59 -20.67 -14.04
N ALA A 142 -6.32 -20.50 -14.44
CA ALA A 142 -5.76 -19.19 -14.71
C ALA A 142 -6.45 -18.54 -15.92
N ILE A 143 -6.90 -17.30 -15.75
CA ILE A 143 -7.31 -16.46 -16.87
C ILE A 143 -6.02 -16.02 -17.58
N LEU A 144 -5.80 -16.53 -18.80
CA LEU A 144 -4.55 -16.32 -19.53
C LEU A 144 -4.45 -14.92 -20.15
N GLU A 145 -5.59 -14.25 -20.34
CA GLU A 145 -5.64 -12.89 -20.85
C GLU A 145 -5.07 -11.91 -19.80
N GLY A 146 -4.05 -11.13 -20.18
CA GLY A 146 -3.36 -10.20 -19.28
C GLY A 146 -2.16 -10.77 -18.52
N GLY A 147 -1.80 -12.05 -18.72
CA GLY A 147 -0.57 -12.63 -18.18
C GLY A 147 0.70 -12.11 -18.87
N ALA A 148 1.83 -12.08 -18.15
CA ALA A 148 3.14 -11.70 -18.67
C ALA A 148 4.25 -12.64 -18.18
N LEU A 149 5.32 -12.76 -18.97
CA LEU A 149 6.55 -13.44 -18.59
C LEU A 149 7.72 -12.47 -18.78
N ASP A 150 8.33 -12.07 -17.67
CA ASP A 150 9.51 -11.21 -17.66
C ASP A 150 10.77 -12.05 -17.36
N ILE A 151 11.74 -12.00 -18.29
CA ILE A 151 13.04 -12.64 -18.13
C ILE A 151 14.11 -11.55 -18.08
N SER A 152 14.79 -11.43 -16.94
CA SER A 152 15.88 -10.49 -16.73
C SER A 152 17.19 -11.22 -16.54
N VAL A 153 18.18 -10.93 -17.38
CA VAL A 153 19.54 -11.49 -17.27
C VAL A 153 20.51 -10.35 -17.07
N GLN A 154 21.24 -10.40 -15.96
CA GLN A 154 22.20 -9.37 -15.60
C GLN A 154 23.55 -9.99 -15.24
N PRO A 155 24.67 -9.33 -15.61
CA PRO A 155 26.00 -9.82 -15.27
C PRO A 155 26.32 -9.69 -13.78
N THR A 156 25.57 -8.84 -13.04
CA THR A 156 25.76 -8.59 -11.61
C THR A 156 24.42 -8.46 -10.89
N LEU A 157 24.39 -8.82 -9.61
CA LEU A 157 23.19 -8.70 -8.77
C LEU A 157 22.80 -7.22 -8.52
N VAL A 158 23.79 -6.33 -8.47
CA VAL A 158 23.56 -4.91 -8.15
C VAL A 158 22.74 -4.21 -9.24
N GLY A 159 22.95 -4.57 -10.51
CA GLY A 159 22.14 -4.05 -11.60
C GLY A 159 20.65 -4.37 -11.41
N SER A 160 20.33 -5.58 -10.95
CA SER A 160 18.94 -6.02 -10.72
C SER A 160 18.31 -5.24 -9.59
N ILE A 161 19.03 -5.03 -8.49
CA ILE A 161 18.53 -4.22 -7.37
C ILE A 161 18.31 -2.77 -7.83
N ALA A 162 19.24 -2.22 -8.62
CA ALA A 162 19.12 -0.85 -9.11
C ALA A 162 17.92 -0.65 -10.05
N SER A 163 17.61 -1.64 -10.90
CA SER A 163 16.43 -1.58 -11.77
C SER A 163 15.10 -1.64 -11.02
N GLU A 164 15.09 -2.20 -9.80
CA GLU A 164 13.90 -2.31 -8.95
C GLU A 164 13.67 -1.10 -8.04
N LEU A 165 14.65 -0.19 -7.91
CA LEU A 165 14.49 1.01 -7.08
C LEU A 165 13.21 1.82 -7.40
N PRO A 166 12.79 2.01 -8.67
CA PRO A 166 11.52 2.65 -9.02
C PRO A 166 10.29 2.09 -8.27
N SER A 167 10.30 0.81 -7.91
CA SER A 167 9.20 0.16 -7.17
C SER A 167 9.01 0.70 -5.75
N PHE A 168 10.04 1.35 -5.18
CA PHE A 168 9.98 2.02 -3.88
C PHE A 168 9.51 3.48 -3.95
N PHE A 169 9.31 4.05 -5.14
CA PHE A 169 8.87 5.43 -5.29
C PHE A 169 7.35 5.52 -5.12
N PRO A 170 6.84 6.64 -4.58
CA PRO A 170 5.40 6.83 -4.43
C PRO A 170 4.71 6.75 -5.80
N ARG A 171 3.63 5.96 -5.88
CA ARG A 171 2.79 5.84 -7.08
C ARG A 171 1.74 6.95 -7.19
N TRP A 172 1.46 7.64 -6.08
CA TRP A 172 0.46 8.70 -5.97
C TRP A 172 1.01 9.86 -5.14
N ASP A 173 0.47 11.07 -5.34
CA ASP A 173 0.82 12.31 -4.62
C ASP A 173 0.32 12.32 -3.15
N GLU A 174 0.30 11.15 -2.51
CA GLU A 174 -0.17 10.98 -1.13
C GLU A 174 0.98 11.05 -0.12
N TYR A 175 0.60 11.25 1.14
CA TYR A 175 1.51 11.17 2.28
C TYR A 175 2.21 9.81 2.31
N GLU A 176 3.54 9.83 2.13
CA GLU A 176 4.37 8.64 2.36
C GLU A 176 4.60 8.44 3.87
N SER A 177 4.55 7.20 4.37
CA SER A 177 4.90 6.91 5.77
C SER A 177 6.41 7.02 6.01
N ALA A 178 6.83 7.24 7.26
CA ALA A 178 8.25 7.20 7.62
C ALA A 178 8.89 5.86 7.22
N VAL A 179 8.16 4.75 7.36
CA VAL A 179 8.63 3.42 6.96
C VAL A 179 8.88 3.32 5.45
N GLY A 180 7.98 3.84 4.61
CA GLY A 180 8.17 3.83 3.15
C GLY A 180 9.39 4.65 2.72
N ILE A 181 9.58 5.84 3.31
CA ILE A 181 10.73 6.70 3.07
C ILE A 181 12.03 6.01 3.51
N SER A 182 12.04 5.42 4.71
CA SER A 182 13.19 4.69 5.24
C SER A 182 13.58 3.49 4.38
N SER A 183 12.62 2.65 3.97
CA SER A 183 12.88 1.49 3.11
C SER A 183 13.52 1.91 1.79
N ARG A 184 13.00 2.97 1.16
CA ARG A 184 13.58 3.52 -0.07
C ARG A 184 14.99 4.06 0.16
N ALA A 185 15.21 4.79 1.25
CA ALA A 185 16.52 5.34 1.58
C ALA A 185 17.58 4.24 1.83
N ILE A 186 17.21 3.16 2.53
CA ILE A 186 18.07 1.98 2.74
C ILE A 186 18.41 1.33 1.39
N ALA A 187 17.41 1.08 0.54
CA ALA A 187 17.62 0.44 -0.76
C ALA A 187 18.52 1.30 -1.68
N ILE A 188 18.28 2.60 -1.75
CA ILE A 188 19.12 3.52 -2.52
C ILE A 188 20.55 3.54 -1.97
N SER A 189 20.72 3.56 -0.64
CA SER A 189 22.05 3.59 -0.01
C SER A 189 22.85 2.32 -0.32
N ALA A 190 22.20 1.15 -0.27
CA ALA A 190 22.82 -0.12 -0.63
C ALA A 190 23.33 -0.13 -2.09
N VAL A 191 22.52 0.34 -3.04
CA VAL A 191 22.94 0.45 -4.45
C VAL A 191 24.12 1.41 -4.59
N LEU A 192 24.06 2.60 -3.97
CA LEU A 192 25.15 3.58 -4.05
C LEU A 192 26.47 3.04 -3.49
N ARG A 193 26.43 2.28 -2.39
CA ARG A 193 27.63 1.64 -1.82
C ARG A 193 28.19 0.53 -2.73
N ALA A 194 27.31 -0.20 -3.41
CA ALA A 194 27.70 -1.31 -4.27
C ALA A 194 28.15 -0.89 -5.69
N THR A 195 27.84 0.33 -6.13
CA THR A 195 28.29 0.91 -7.43
C THR A 195 29.05 2.23 -7.23
N PRO A 196 30.26 2.22 -6.63
CA PRO A 196 31.04 3.43 -6.42
C PRO A 196 31.50 4.11 -7.72
N GLU A 197 31.60 3.35 -8.83
CA GLU A 197 31.92 3.87 -10.17
C GLU A 197 30.74 4.62 -10.84
N GLY A 198 29.57 4.62 -10.20
CA GLY A 198 28.37 5.31 -10.63
C GLY A 198 27.16 4.39 -10.65
N ALA A 199 26.06 4.83 -10.03
CA ALA A 199 24.76 4.19 -10.21
C ALA A 199 24.36 4.20 -11.69
N PRO A 200 23.55 3.23 -12.17
CA PRO A 200 23.06 3.21 -13.54
C PRO A 200 22.49 4.58 -13.95
N ALA A 201 22.88 5.05 -15.15
CA ALA A 201 22.53 6.37 -15.65
C ALA A 201 21.00 6.59 -15.64
N GLY A 202 20.56 7.76 -15.16
CA GLY A 202 19.15 8.16 -15.15
C GLY A 202 18.42 8.02 -13.82
N LEU A 203 19.02 7.38 -12.83
CA LEU A 203 18.48 7.35 -11.46
C LEU A 203 18.95 8.59 -10.71
N ALA A 204 18.03 9.52 -10.40
CA ALA A 204 18.28 10.65 -9.51
C ALA A 204 18.37 10.21 -8.03
N THR A 205 19.06 9.09 -7.77
CA THR A 205 19.14 8.40 -6.48
C THR A 205 19.74 9.28 -5.40
N SER A 206 20.82 10.01 -5.71
CA SER A 206 21.46 10.86 -4.70
C SER A 206 20.62 12.08 -4.31
N SER A 207 19.89 12.72 -5.24
CA SER A 207 18.99 13.83 -4.89
C SER A 207 17.74 13.34 -4.18
N ARG A 208 17.17 12.20 -4.60
CA ARG A 208 16.05 11.57 -3.90
C ARG A 208 16.44 11.18 -2.49
N LEU A 209 17.58 10.50 -2.31
CA LEU A 209 18.07 10.10 -0.99
C LEU A 209 18.23 11.33 -0.07
N ARG A 210 18.85 12.42 -0.54
CA ARG A 210 18.94 13.66 0.25
C ARG A 210 17.56 14.22 0.64
N SER A 211 16.59 14.19 -0.28
CA SER A 211 15.22 14.64 0.00
C SER A 211 14.52 13.73 1.03
N ASP A 212 14.68 12.42 0.91
CA ASP A 212 14.10 11.43 1.83
C ASP A 212 14.68 11.61 3.24
N ILE A 213 16.00 11.77 3.35
CA ILE A 213 16.68 12.03 4.63
C ILE A 213 16.23 13.35 5.24
N ALA A 214 16.15 14.44 4.47
CA ALA A 214 15.62 15.71 4.96
C ALA A 214 14.16 15.58 5.44
N THR A 215 13.35 14.78 4.74
CA THR A 215 11.96 14.52 5.13
C THR A 215 11.86 13.72 6.43
N LEU A 216 12.71 12.69 6.60
CA LEU A 216 12.78 11.94 7.85
C LEU A 216 13.19 12.85 9.02
N LEU A 217 14.24 13.65 8.86
CA LEU A 217 14.69 14.59 9.89
C LEU A 217 13.59 15.60 10.28
N GLY A 218 12.87 16.14 9.29
CA GLY A 218 11.75 17.05 9.52
C GLY A 218 10.52 16.43 10.20
N ARG A 219 10.42 15.09 10.20
CA ARG A 219 9.31 14.34 10.82
C ARG A 219 9.67 13.73 12.17
N GLN A 220 10.91 13.88 12.61
CA GLN A 220 11.29 13.42 13.95
C GLN A 220 10.52 14.23 14.99
N ARG A 221 9.92 13.53 15.95
CA ARG A 221 9.14 14.14 17.01
C ARG A 221 10.03 14.64 18.15
N SER A 222 9.44 15.42 19.04
CA SER A 222 10.14 16.01 20.19
C SER A 222 10.68 14.96 21.17
N ASP A 223 10.09 13.77 21.21
CA ASP A 223 10.56 12.61 21.99
C ASP A 223 11.74 11.87 21.32
N GLY A 224 12.12 12.26 20.10
CA GLY A 224 13.22 11.68 19.34
C GLY A 224 12.83 10.54 18.39
N GLY A 225 11.58 10.12 18.36
CA GLY A 225 11.14 9.02 17.50
C GLY A 225 10.31 9.44 16.30
N TRP A 226 9.82 8.42 15.58
CA TRP A 226 8.93 8.54 14.44
C TRP A 226 7.66 7.70 14.65
N ALA A 227 6.58 8.12 14.00
CA ALA A 227 5.31 7.42 14.05
C ALA A 227 4.96 6.80 12.70
N TRP A 228 4.08 5.80 12.73
CA TRP A 228 3.55 5.17 11.53
C TRP A 228 2.73 6.15 10.67
N CYS A 229 1.96 7.03 11.32
CA CYS A 229 1.14 8.05 10.68
C CYS A 229 1.15 9.36 11.48
N ASP A 230 0.89 10.47 10.80
CA ASP A 230 0.84 11.80 11.41
C ASP A 230 -0.50 12.49 11.07
N PRO A 231 -1.20 13.15 12.00
CA PRO A 231 -0.87 13.35 13.42
C PRO A 231 -1.47 12.30 14.39
N ARG A 232 -2.12 11.24 13.88
CA ARG A 232 -2.99 10.38 14.71
C ARG A 232 -2.28 9.22 15.42
N CYS A 233 -1.08 8.83 14.98
CA CYS A 233 -0.37 7.70 15.59
C CYS A 233 0.62 8.20 16.63
N ASP A 234 0.80 7.43 17.70
CA ASP A 234 1.89 7.63 18.66
C ASP A 234 3.25 7.28 18.04
N THR A 235 4.32 7.72 18.69
CA THR A 235 5.68 7.38 18.33
C THR A 235 5.90 5.87 18.49
N SER A 236 6.51 5.23 17.50
CA SER A 236 6.71 3.79 17.44
C SER A 236 8.20 3.43 17.52
N PRO A 237 8.61 2.53 18.45
CA PRO A 237 9.98 2.00 18.51
C PRO A 237 10.44 1.37 17.21
N LEU A 238 9.62 0.53 16.59
CA LEU A 238 9.98 -0.13 15.34
C LEU A 238 10.14 0.86 14.18
N VAL A 239 9.24 1.86 14.06
CA VAL A 239 9.37 2.91 13.04
C VAL A 239 10.61 3.77 13.29
N THR A 240 10.91 4.06 14.57
CA THR A 240 12.10 4.82 14.96
C THR A 240 13.38 4.06 14.62
N ALA A 241 13.42 2.75 14.86
CA ALA A 241 14.55 1.90 14.47
C ALA A 241 14.70 1.83 12.94
N TRP A 242 13.61 1.78 12.18
CA TRP A 242 13.70 1.82 10.71
C TRP A 242 14.17 3.18 10.18
N ALA A 243 13.72 4.27 10.80
CA ALA A 243 14.19 5.62 10.50
C ALA A 243 15.68 5.78 10.78
N ILE A 244 16.16 5.36 11.96
CA ILE A 244 17.56 5.50 12.31
C ILE A 244 18.47 4.60 11.47
N LEU A 245 18.02 3.40 11.11
CA LEU A 245 18.73 2.53 10.16
C LEU A 245 18.91 3.23 8.80
N ALA A 246 17.85 3.86 8.28
CA ALA A 246 17.94 4.62 7.03
C ALA A 246 18.88 5.82 7.12
N LEU A 247 18.91 6.52 8.26
CA LEU A 247 19.86 7.61 8.49
C LEU A 247 21.30 7.10 8.52
N GLY A 248 21.57 6.01 9.25
CA GLY A 248 22.90 5.39 9.32
C GLY A 248 23.39 4.89 7.96
N GLU A 249 22.56 4.16 7.23
CA GLU A 249 22.87 3.70 5.86
C GLU A 249 23.18 4.86 4.91
N ALA A 250 22.41 5.96 4.99
CA ALA A 250 22.69 7.15 4.19
C ALA A 250 24.02 7.81 4.59
N SER A 251 24.39 7.79 5.87
CA SER A 251 25.68 8.34 6.32
C SER A 251 26.87 7.61 5.69
N HIS A 252 26.77 6.30 5.49
CA HIS A 252 27.78 5.48 4.82
C HIS A 252 27.94 5.82 3.32
N THR A 253 27.01 6.56 2.72
CA THR A 253 27.12 7.10 1.35
C THR A 253 27.78 8.48 1.28
N GLY A 254 28.16 9.06 2.43
CA GLY A 254 28.73 10.41 2.55
C GLY A 254 27.71 11.52 2.79
N ILE A 255 26.41 11.20 2.88
CA ILE A 255 25.38 12.18 3.27
C ILE A 255 25.57 12.55 4.74
N GLN A 256 25.60 13.85 5.02
CA GLN A 256 25.69 14.34 6.39
C GLN A 256 24.33 14.19 7.08
N VAL A 257 24.32 13.47 8.21
CA VAL A 257 23.15 13.32 9.08
C VAL A 257 23.40 14.12 10.36
N ASP A 258 22.36 14.79 10.85
CA ASP A 258 22.45 15.56 12.10
C ASP A 258 22.61 14.64 13.30
N GLU A 259 23.78 14.70 13.95
CA GLU A 259 24.12 13.94 15.16
C GLU A 259 23.11 14.16 16.29
N SER A 260 22.52 15.36 16.38
CA SER A 260 21.50 15.66 17.38
C SER A 260 20.24 14.81 17.17
N SER A 261 19.90 14.52 15.92
CA SER A 261 18.76 13.67 15.56
C SER A 261 19.02 12.22 15.93
N VAL A 262 20.21 11.71 15.63
CA VAL A 262 20.65 10.36 16.01
C VAL A 262 20.65 10.19 17.53
N GLN A 263 21.20 11.15 18.28
CA GLN A 263 21.23 11.10 19.74
C GLN A 263 19.83 11.06 20.38
N ARG A 264 18.86 11.80 19.83
CA ARG A 264 17.48 11.76 20.32
C ARG A 264 16.81 10.42 20.04
N ALA A 265 17.01 9.86 18.85
CA ALA A 265 16.50 8.54 18.48
C ALA A 265 17.12 7.42 19.32
N ASP A 266 18.43 7.50 19.57
CA ASP A 266 19.17 6.65 20.49
C ASP A 266 18.57 6.70 21.90
N SER A 267 18.38 7.90 22.44
CA SER A 267 17.78 8.09 23.77
C SER A 267 16.37 7.49 23.86
N TYR A 268 15.57 7.64 22.79
CA TYR A 268 14.22 7.08 22.71
C TYR A 268 14.25 5.54 22.70
N LEU A 269 15.06 4.92 21.84
CA LEU A 269 15.15 3.46 21.72
C LEU A 269 15.78 2.83 22.96
N ALA A 270 16.84 3.42 23.50
CA ALA A 270 17.46 2.98 24.75
C ALA A 270 16.47 3.07 25.92
N GLY A 271 15.72 4.17 26.02
CA GLY A 271 14.66 4.33 27.02
C GLY A 271 13.55 3.28 26.86
N HIS A 272 13.17 2.96 25.63
CA HIS A 272 12.20 1.90 25.34
C HIS A 272 12.72 0.51 25.73
N MET A 273 13.97 0.17 25.41
CA MET A 273 14.56 -1.14 25.74
C MET A 273 14.79 -1.35 27.24
N ASN A 274 15.04 -0.26 27.97
CA ASN A 274 15.34 -0.26 29.41
C ASN A 274 14.14 0.03 30.31
N ARG A 275 12.94 0.23 29.74
CA ARG A 275 11.71 0.36 30.54
C ARG A 275 11.51 -0.87 31.41
N VAL A 276 11.01 -0.67 32.64
CA VAL A 276 10.59 -1.79 33.50
C VAL A 276 9.64 -2.64 32.67
N VAL A 277 10.02 -3.91 32.46
CA VAL A 277 9.36 -4.82 31.52
C VAL A 277 7.88 -4.81 31.83
N ASP A 278 7.08 -4.38 30.85
CA ASP A 278 5.66 -4.67 30.87
C ASP A 278 5.55 -6.20 30.78
N LEU A 279 5.23 -6.83 31.91
CA LEU A 279 5.12 -8.29 32.01
C LEU A 279 4.03 -8.83 31.06
N GLU A 280 3.08 -7.98 30.65
CA GLU A 280 2.02 -8.34 29.71
C GLU A 280 2.47 -8.25 28.24
N SER A 281 3.49 -7.45 27.92
CA SER A 281 4.00 -7.29 26.56
C SER A 281 5.51 -7.04 26.52
N PRO A 282 6.35 -8.05 26.81
CA PRO A 282 7.80 -7.92 26.72
C PRO A 282 8.23 -7.66 25.27
N ILE A 283 9.31 -6.89 25.10
CA ILE A 283 9.91 -6.66 23.78
C ILE A 283 10.48 -8.00 23.30
N ALA A 284 10.08 -8.44 22.10
CA ALA A 284 10.57 -9.68 21.54
C ALA A 284 12.11 -9.62 21.37
N PRO A 285 12.86 -10.70 21.64
CA PRO A 285 14.32 -10.69 21.49
C PRO A 285 14.79 -10.29 20.08
N GLY A 286 14.04 -10.70 19.04
CA GLY A 286 14.32 -10.31 17.66
C GLY A 286 14.15 -8.80 17.41
N GLU A 287 13.15 -8.17 18.01
CA GLU A 287 12.97 -6.71 17.92
C GLU A 287 14.09 -5.97 18.64
N ARG A 288 14.53 -6.44 19.82
CA ARG A 288 15.71 -5.89 20.50
C ARG A 288 16.95 -5.96 19.62
N ALA A 289 17.21 -7.11 18.99
CA ALA A 289 18.33 -7.27 18.06
C ALA A 289 18.25 -6.30 16.87
N MET A 290 17.05 -6.10 16.31
CA MET A 290 16.82 -5.14 15.23
C MET A 290 17.07 -3.68 15.68
N TYR A 291 16.66 -3.29 16.89
CA TYR A 291 16.92 -1.94 17.42
C TYR A 291 18.42 -1.70 17.61
N LEU A 292 19.13 -2.68 18.18
CA LEU A 292 20.58 -2.61 18.37
C LEU A 292 21.33 -2.55 17.04
N TYR A 293 20.89 -3.29 16.03
CA TYR A 293 21.44 -3.20 14.68
C TYR A 293 21.25 -1.80 14.08
N ALA A 294 20.04 -1.25 14.16
CA ALA A 294 19.76 0.09 13.64
C ALA A 294 20.60 1.17 14.34
N LEU A 295 20.80 1.06 15.65
CA LEU A 295 21.68 1.94 16.43
C LEU A 295 23.14 1.77 16.03
N ALA A 296 23.59 0.54 15.80
CA ALA A 296 24.96 0.24 15.39
C ALA A 296 25.31 0.88 14.04
N VAL A 297 24.44 0.70 13.03
CA VAL A 297 24.58 1.32 11.70
C VAL A 297 24.55 2.85 11.77
N ALA A 298 23.85 3.42 12.75
CA ALA A 298 23.83 4.86 13.00
C ALA A 298 25.03 5.37 13.83
N GLY A 299 26.08 4.56 14.00
CA GLY A 299 27.30 4.94 14.70
C GLY A 299 27.23 4.82 16.23
N ARG A 300 26.19 4.18 16.78
CA ARG A 300 26.01 3.97 18.24
C ARG A 300 26.38 2.56 18.69
N GLY A 301 27.06 1.79 17.84
CA GLY A 301 27.39 0.39 18.07
C GLY A 301 28.21 0.16 19.33
N GLU A 302 29.34 0.87 19.49
CA GLU A 302 30.22 0.74 20.67
C GLU A 302 29.50 1.03 21.99
N THR A 303 28.53 1.96 21.98
CA THR A 303 27.75 2.31 23.18
C THR A 303 26.85 1.15 23.63
N HIS A 304 26.32 0.38 22.67
CA HIS A 304 25.33 -0.67 22.90
C HIS A 304 25.89 -2.09 22.75
N GLU A 305 27.21 -2.26 22.59
CA GLU A 305 27.85 -3.56 22.48
C GLU A 305 27.58 -4.48 23.70
N PRO A 306 27.60 -3.97 24.96
CA PRO A 306 27.22 -4.79 26.12
C PRO A 306 25.81 -5.35 26.02
N GLU A 307 24.85 -4.55 25.54
CA GLU A 307 23.46 -4.94 25.32
C GLU A 307 23.35 -5.99 24.21
N MET A 308 24.11 -5.85 23.11
CA MET A 308 24.19 -6.86 22.05
C MET A 308 24.65 -8.22 22.61
N ARG A 309 25.75 -8.23 23.37
CA ARG A 309 26.27 -9.45 23.99
C ARG A 309 25.30 -10.02 25.02
N ALA A 310 24.61 -9.16 25.78
CA ALA A 310 23.57 -9.59 26.72
C ALA A 310 22.39 -10.25 26.01
N VAL A 311 21.95 -9.72 24.85
CA VAL A 311 20.88 -10.34 24.05
C VAL A 311 21.31 -11.73 23.58
N PHE A 312 22.55 -11.90 23.14
CA PHE A 312 23.09 -13.21 22.77
C PHE A 312 23.06 -14.17 23.97
N GLU A 313 23.67 -13.80 25.10
CA GLU A 313 23.80 -14.69 26.25
C GLU A 313 22.44 -15.09 26.85
N GLN A 314 21.47 -14.17 26.85
CA GLN A 314 20.17 -14.40 27.47
C GLN A 314 19.15 -15.05 26.53
N TYR A 315 19.18 -14.69 25.23
CA TYR A 315 18.08 -14.98 24.31
C TYR A 315 18.48 -15.67 23.01
N ARG A 316 19.75 -16.05 22.79
CA ARG A 316 20.18 -16.70 21.52
C ARG A 316 19.27 -17.83 21.04
N ALA A 317 18.85 -18.71 21.95
CA ALA A 317 17.99 -19.85 21.62
C ALA A 317 16.55 -19.45 21.23
N GLN A 318 16.11 -18.26 21.66
CA GLN A 318 14.79 -17.69 21.37
C GLN A 318 14.79 -16.77 20.15
N LEU A 319 15.97 -16.41 19.64
CA LEU A 319 16.08 -15.60 18.43
C LEU A 319 15.70 -16.43 17.21
N GLU A 320 14.70 -15.93 16.48
CA GLU A 320 14.42 -16.37 15.11
C GLU A 320 15.62 -16.04 14.19
N PRO A 321 15.72 -16.67 13.00
CA PRO A 321 16.81 -16.42 12.06
C PRO A 321 17.03 -14.92 11.76
N SER A 322 15.96 -14.14 11.61
CA SER A 322 16.04 -12.69 11.43
C SER A 322 16.69 -11.97 12.62
N GLY A 323 16.29 -12.32 13.85
CA GLY A 323 16.88 -11.76 15.07
C GLY A 323 18.36 -12.11 15.23
N LYS A 324 18.76 -13.35 14.89
CA LYS A 324 20.17 -13.75 14.86
C LYS A 324 20.96 -12.97 13.82
N ALA A 325 20.40 -12.77 12.63
CA ALA A 325 21.03 -11.99 11.58
C ALA A 325 21.21 -10.51 11.99
N TYR A 326 20.19 -9.88 12.59
CA TYR A 326 20.33 -8.52 13.10
C TYR A 326 21.39 -8.40 14.18
N LEU A 327 21.44 -9.34 15.13
CA LEU A 327 22.45 -9.31 16.18
C LEU A 327 23.87 -9.51 15.64
N LEU A 328 24.01 -10.40 14.65
CA LEU A 328 25.27 -10.63 13.95
C LEU A 328 25.73 -9.35 13.23
N LEU A 329 24.83 -8.72 12.48
CA LEU A 329 25.13 -7.47 11.78
C LEU A 329 25.47 -6.34 12.77
N ALA A 330 24.76 -6.24 13.89
CA ALA A 330 25.05 -5.25 14.93
C ALA A 330 26.47 -5.39 15.49
N LEU A 331 26.89 -6.62 15.83
CA LEU A 331 28.26 -6.91 16.29
C LEU A 331 29.30 -6.63 15.21
N HIS A 332 28.98 -6.90 13.94
CA HIS A 332 29.89 -6.61 12.84
C HIS A 332 30.14 -5.10 12.68
N GLU A 333 29.09 -4.28 12.85
CA GLU A 333 29.21 -2.81 12.82
C GLU A 333 30.07 -2.26 13.97
N THR A 334 30.24 -2.99 15.08
CA THR A 334 31.20 -2.61 16.16
C THR A 334 32.64 -3.05 15.86
N GLY A 335 32.89 -3.65 14.69
CA GLY A 335 34.21 -4.15 14.28
C GLY A 335 34.52 -5.57 14.77
N ALA A 336 33.54 -6.32 15.30
CA ALA A 336 33.76 -7.71 15.64
C ALA A 336 34.09 -8.54 14.38
N THR A 337 35.16 -9.34 14.47
CA THR A 337 35.63 -10.19 13.37
C THR A 337 35.01 -11.58 13.46
N ASN A 338 35.24 -12.42 12.44
CA ASN A 338 34.78 -13.81 12.43
C ASN A 338 35.37 -14.68 13.55
N ASP A 339 36.45 -14.22 14.20
CA ASP A 339 37.08 -14.91 15.34
C ASP A 339 36.40 -14.55 16.68
N ASP A 340 35.51 -13.55 16.69
CA ASP A 340 34.69 -13.27 17.88
C ASP A 340 33.72 -14.43 18.12
N THR A 341 33.77 -14.98 19.34
CA THR A 341 32.98 -16.17 19.71
C THR A 341 31.47 -16.00 19.54
N TYR A 342 30.93 -14.78 19.64
CA TYR A 342 29.51 -14.48 19.46
C TYR A 342 29.15 -14.48 17.97
N VAL A 343 30.01 -13.85 17.15
CA VAL A 343 29.89 -13.81 15.69
C VAL A 343 29.94 -15.22 15.10
N GLU A 344 30.95 -16.01 15.47
CA GLU A 344 31.12 -17.40 14.99
C GLU A 344 29.89 -18.25 15.31
N ARG A 345 29.36 -18.14 16.53
CA ARG A 345 28.20 -18.91 16.99
C ARG A 345 26.91 -18.50 16.29
N LEU A 346 26.70 -17.21 16.04
CA LEU A 346 25.54 -16.73 15.27
C LEU A 346 25.61 -17.17 13.80
N LEU A 347 26.80 -17.15 13.20
CA LEU A 347 27.00 -17.67 11.84
C LEU A 347 26.66 -19.16 11.74
N ASN A 348 27.14 -19.97 12.70
CA ASN A 348 26.83 -21.39 12.76
C ASN A 348 25.32 -21.66 12.90
N ASP A 349 24.62 -20.86 13.71
CA ASP A 349 23.17 -20.99 13.89
C ASP A 349 22.35 -20.62 12.65
N LEU A 350 22.89 -19.76 11.78
CA LEU A 350 22.23 -19.33 10.53
C LEU A 350 22.51 -20.28 9.36
N ALA A 351 23.59 -21.04 9.44
CA ALA A 351 23.98 -22.02 8.44
C ALA A 351 23.30 -23.39 8.61
N SER A 352 22.73 -23.66 9.78
CA SER A 352 22.05 -24.92 10.14
C SER A 352 20.56 -24.90 9.82
#